data_AF-A0A9J5WK40-F1
#
_entry.id   AF-A0A9J5WK40-F1
#
_cell.length_a   1.000
_cell.length_b   1.000
_cell.length_c   1.000
_cell.angle_alpha   90.00
_cell.angle_beta   90.00
_cell.angle_gamma   90.00
#
_symmetry.space_group_name_H-M   'P 1'
#
loop_
_entity.id
_entity.type
_entity.pdbx_description
1 polymer ?
#
loop_
_entity_poly.entity_id
_entity_poly.type
_entity_poly.pdbx_seq_one_letter_code
_entity_poly.pdbx_strand_id
1 'polypeptide(L)'
;MEGKAVNVIKFNARGLSLLSGELRIEASFKIASKSRVDIFYNNSGITPDQLMNVFQKNYNLLLGIFNPEGWLEITYVDENLRIGRDDKGNIFVLERVN
;
A
#
# COMPACT_ATOMS: atom_id res chain seq x y z
N MET A 1 4.90 1.28 -20.07
CA MET A 1 3.53 1.74 -19.74
C MET A 1 3.55 2.15 -18.28
N GLU A 2 3.04 3.34 -17.98
CA GLU A 2 2.86 3.84 -16.61
C GLU A 2 1.39 3.68 -16.21
N GLY A 3 1.15 3.28 -14.97
CA GLY A 3 -0.19 3.08 -14.43
C GLY A 3 -0.33 3.70 -13.03
N LYS A 4 -1.57 3.83 -12.57
CA LYS A 4 -1.90 4.30 -11.21
C LYS A 4 -2.16 3.11 -10.30
N ALA A 5 -1.62 3.16 -9.09
CA ALA A 5 -1.93 2.23 -8.00
C ALA A 5 -2.53 3.03 -6.83
N VAL A 6 -3.57 2.47 -6.22
CA VAL A 6 -4.20 3.05 -5.03
C VAL A 6 -4.32 1.95 -4.00
N ASN A 7 -3.75 2.17 -2.82
CA ASN A 7 -3.94 1.31 -1.67
C ASN A 7 -4.80 2.04 -0.63
N VAL A 8 -5.82 1.34 -0.14
CA VAL A 8 -6.78 1.86 0.85
C VAL A 8 -6.73 0.94 2.05
N ILE A 9 -6.21 1.45 3.17
CA ILE A 9 -6.12 0.72 4.43
C ILE A 9 -7.19 1.26 5.35
N LYS A 10 -8.21 0.45 5.62
CA LYS A 10 -9.25 0.75 6.61
C LYS A 10 -8.81 0.23 7.97
N PHE A 11 -8.92 1.06 8.99
CA PHE A 11 -8.56 0.70 10.36
C PHE A 11 -9.66 1.10 11.35
N ASN A 12 -9.71 0.40 12.48
CA ASN A 12 -10.61 0.69 13.60
C ASN A 12 -9.77 0.74 14.88
N ALA A 13 -9.79 1.90 15.57
CA ALA A 13 -9.02 2.12 16.78
C ALA A 13 -9.97 2.22 17.99
N ARG A 14 -10.49 1.07 18.43
CA ARG A 14 -11.43 0.96 19.55
C ARG A 14 -10.97 1.65 20.85
N GLY A 15 -9.65 1.79 21.05
CA GLY A 15 -9.06 2.43 22.24
C GLY A 15 -8.92 3.96 22.19
N LEU A 16 -9.21 4.61 21.06
CA LEU A 16 -9.00 6.05 20.85
C LEU A 16 -10.31 6.85 20.70
N SER A 17 -11.46 6.29 21.10
CA SER A 17 -12.81 6.87 20.87
C SER A 17 -13.18 7.10 19.39
N LEU A 18 -12.35 6.61 18.45
CA LEU A 18 -12.50 6.79 17.01
C LEU A 18 -13.05 5.51 16.37
N LEU A 19 -14.23 5.63 15.77
CA LEU A 19 -15.04 4.48 15.34
C LEU A 19 -14.47 3.77 14.10
N SER A 20 -13.78 4.48 13.21
CA SER A 20 -13.13 3.94 12.00
C SER A 20 -12.39 5.04 11.23
N GLY A 21 -11.37 4.68 10.48
CA GLY A 21 -10.68 5.59 9.55
C GLY A 21 -10.08 4.85 8.36
N GLU A 22 -9.61 5.63 7.39
CA GLU A 22 -8.93 5.15 6.19
C GLU A 22 -7.61 5.89 6.02
N LEU A 23 -6.51 5.17 5.78
CA LEU A 23 -5.29 5.69 5.18
C LEU A 23 -5.30 5.32 3.70
N ARG A 24 -5.33 6.34 2.84
CA ARG A 24 -5.26 6.20 1.40
C ARG A 24 -3.85 6.56 0.93
N ILE A 25 -3.24 5.68 0.16
CA ILE A 25 -1.93 5.88 -0.46
C ILE A 25 -2.11 5.83 -1.97
N GLU A 26 -1.69 6.90 -2.64
CA GLU A 26 -1.66 7.01 -4.09
C GLU A 26 -0.22 6.88 -4.59
N ALA A 27 -0.02 5.95 -5.51
CA ALA A 27 1.25 5.67 -6.14
C ALA A 27 1.07 5.53 -7.66
N SER A 28 2.17 5.67 -8.40
CA SER A 28 2.25 5.26 -9.80
C SER A 28 3.20 4.08 -9.90
N PHE A 29 3.07 3.31 -10.97
CA PHE A 29 3.99 2.23 -11.25
C PHE A 29 4.41 2.24 -12.71
N LYS A 30 5.61 1.73 -12.95
CA LYS A 30 6.16 1.52 -14.28
C LYS A 30 6.55 0.06 -14.41
N ILE A 31 6.12 -0.57 -15.50
CA ILE A 31 6.56 -1.94 -15.82
C ILE A 31 8.05 -1.91 -16.15
N ALA A 32 8.85 -2.58 -15.33
CA ALA A 32 10.29 -2.74 -15.51
C ALA A 32 10.62 -4.03 -16.27
N SER A 33 9.85 -5.11 -16.04
CA SER A 33 9.99 -6.39 -16.74
C SER A 33 8.66 -7.17 -16.74
N LYS A 34 8.66 -8.41 -17.24
CA LYS A 34 7.50 -9.30 -17.18
C LYS A 34 7.07 -9.65 -15.75
N SER A 35 7.99 -9.58 -14.79
CA SER A 35 7.77 -9.96 -13.40
C SER A 35 8.07 -8.81 -12.43
N ARG A 36 8.40 -7.61 -12.91
CA ARG A 36 8.79 -6.50 -12.04
C ARG A 36 8.11 -5.20 -12.42
N VAL A 37 7.63 -4.49 -11.41
CA VAL A 37 7.20 -3.10 -11.49
C VAL A 37 8.00 -2.25 -10.53
N ASP A 38 8.39 -1.06 -10.98
CA ASP A 38 8.89 0.00 -10.11
C ASP A 38 7.69 0.83 -9.64
N ILE A 39 7.67 1.21 -8.36
CA ILE A 39 6.57 1.91 -7.71
C ILE A 39 7.09 3.25 -7.18
N PHE A 40 6.33 4.30 -7.47
CA PHE A 40 6.65 5.68 -7.10
C PHE A 40 5.54 6.23 -6.22
N TYR A 41 5.92 6.74 -5.04
CA TYR A 41 4.99 7.42 -4.16
C TYR A 41 4.54 8.75 -4.77
N ASN A 42 3.23 9.03 -4.73
CA ASN A 42 2.69 10.32 -5.16
C ASN A 42 2.13 11.13 -3.99
N ASN A 43 1.15 10.57 -3.27
CA ASN A 43 0.50 11.26 -2.16
C ASN A 43 -0.15 10.27 -1.18
N SER A 44 -0.51 10.75 0.00
CA SER A 44 -1.27 10.00 1.00
C SER A 44 -2.18 10.92 1.82
N GLY A 45 -3.25 10.34 2.38
CA GLY A 45 -4.18 11.07 3.24
C GLY A 45 -4.92 10.16 4.19
N ILE A 46 -5.35 10.71 5.33
CA ILE A 46 -6.17 10.01 6.32
C ILE A 46 -7.55 10.64 6.39
N THR A 47 -8.58 9.81 6.35
CA THR A 47 -9.99 10.21 6.46
C THR A 47 -10.64 9.55 7.68
N PRO A 48 -11.46 10.28 8.48
CA PRO A 48 -11.71 11.72 8.39
C PRO A 48 -10.53 12.57 8.87
N ASP A 49 -10.42 13.82 8.39
CA ASP A 49 -9.29 14.73 8.68
C ASP A 49 -9.00 14.91 10.18
N GLN A 50 -10.02 14.76 11.04
CA GLN A 50 -9.88 14.81 12.50
C GLN A 50 -8.90 13.75 13.04
N LEU A 51 -8.77 12.62 12.34
CA LEU A 51 -7.79 11.57 12.65
C LEU A 51 -6.35 11.99 12.38
N MET A 52 -6.13 12.96 11.48
CA MET A 52 -4.79 13.41 11.14
C MET A 52 -4.04 13.88 12.39
N ASN A 53 -4.70 14.60 13.30
CA ASN A 53 -4.07 15.08 14.54
C ASN A 53 -3.68 13.94 15.50
N VAL A 54 -4.40 12.82 15.47
CA VAL A 54 -4.11 11.64 16.30
C VAL A 54 -2.95 10.83 15.72
N PHE A 55 -2.91 10.71 14.39
CA PHE A 55 -1.87 9.96 13.70
C PHE A 55 -0.66 10.79 13.30
N GLN A 56 -0.68 12.13 13.39
CA GLN A 56 0.40 13.02 12.94
C GLN A 56 1.79 12.58 13.43
N LYS A 57 1.93 12.25 14.72
CA LYS A 57 3.20 11.78 15.30
C LYS A 57 3.62 10.40 14.80
N ASN A 58 2.67 9.59 14.37
CA ASN A 58 2.86 8.23 13.84
C ASN A 58 2.69 8.16 12.32
N TYR A 59 2.51 9.30 11.63
CA TYR A 59 2.17 9.31 10.20
C TYR A 59 3.35 8.80 9.39
N ASN A 60 4.55 9.25 9.73
CA ASN A 60 5.79 8.75 9.15
C ASN A 60 6.03 7.27 9.49
N LEU A 61 5.58 6.79 10.66
CA LEU A 61 5.65 5.37 11.01
C LEU A 61 4.69 4.55 10.13
N LEU A 62 3.46 5.01 9.94
CA LEU A 62 2.49 4.36 9.05
C LEU A 62 2.98 4.36 7.61
N LEU A 63 3.46 5.49 7.11
CA LEU A 63 4.09 5.58 5.79
C LEU A 63 5.36 4.73 5.70
N GLY A 64 6.11 4.55 6.78
CA GLY A 64 7.27 3.66 6.83
C GLY A 64 6.89 2.17 6.77
N ILE A 65 5.77 1.78 7.39
CA ILE A 65 5.22 0.42 7.33
C ILE A 65 4.74 0.09 5.92
N PHE A 66 4.00 1.02 5.30
CA PHE A 66 3.43 0.80 3.96
C PHE A 66 4.37 1.18 2.82
N ASN A 67 5.43 1.93 3.13
CA ASN A 67 6.44 2.54 2.27
C ASN A 67 6.34 2.12 0.80
N PRO A 68 5.50 2.81 0.01
CA PRO A 68 5.07 2.34 -1.30
C PRO A 68 6.15 2.55 -2.37
N GLU A 69 7.21 3.30 -2.09
CA GLU A 69 8.28 3.56 -3.05
C GLU A 69 9.26 2.39 -3.11
N GLY A 70 9.68 1.99 -4.30
CA GLY A 70 10.62 0.89 -4.49
C GLY A 70 10.25 0.04 -5.71
N TRP A 71 10.34 -1.28 -5.56
CA TRP A 71 9.92 -2.22 -6.61
C TRP A 71 9.17 -3.40 -6.02
N LEU A 72 8.33 -4.02 -6.85
CA LEU A 72 7.62 -5.25 -6.55
C LEU A 72 7.95 -6.28 -7.63
N GLU A 73 8.54 -7.39 -7.21
CA GLU A 73 8.75 -8.58 -8.03
C GLU A 73 7.56 -9.52 -7.84
N ILE A 74 7.05 -10.08 -8.93
CA ILE A 74 5.83 -10.88 -8.98
C ILE A 74 6.20 -12.26 -9.51
N THR A 75 5.98 -13.27 -8.68
CA THR A 75 6.05 -14.67 -9.09
C THR A 75 4.63 -15.17 -9.36
N TYR A 76 4.38 -15.63 -10.58
CA TYR A 76 3.13 -16.25 -10.98
C TYR A 76 3.21 -17.73 -10.61
N VAL A 77 2.45 -18.14 -9.59
CA VAL A 77 2.44 -19.54 -9.14
C VAL A 77 1.52 -20.35 -10.05
N ASP A 78 0.33 -19.82 -10.32
CA ASP A 78 -0.63 -20.34 -11.30
C ASP A 78 -1.50 -19.19 -11.85
N GLU A 79 -2.63 -19.51 -12.49
CA GLU A 79 -3.55 -18.54 -13.08
C GLU A 79 -4.26 -17.64 -12.05
N ASN A 80 -4.44 -18.15 -10.82
CA ASN A 80 -5.19 -17.53 -9.74
C ASN A 80 -4.27 -16.98 -8.64
N LEU A 81 -3.13 -17.62 -8.38
CA LEU A 81 -2.25 -17.31 -7.27
C LEU A 81 -0.94 -16.65 -7.72
N ARG A 82 -0.57 -15.58 -7.01
CA ARG A 82 0.70 -14.86 -7.22
C ARG A 82 1.34 -14.53 -5.88
N ILE A 83 2.66 -14.45 -5.90
CA ILE A 83 3.45 -13.98 -4.76
C ILE A 83 4.15 -12.71 -5.17
N GLY A 84 3.88 -11.61 -4.46
CA GLY A 84 4.60 -10.35 -4.59
C GLY A 84 5.69 -10.26 -3.53
N ARG A 85 6.88 -9.81 -3.91
CA ARG A 85 7.97 -9.49 -3.00
C ARG A 85 8.47 -8.09 -3.26
N ASP A 86 8.56 -7.28 -2.23
CA ASP A 86 9.13 -5.93 -2.35
C ASP A 86 10.63 -5.90 -2.02
N ASP A 87 11.23 -4.74 -2.24
CA ASP A 87 12.63 -4.42 -1.96
C ASP A 87 12.96 -4.32 -0.47
N LYS A 88 11.96 -4.40 0.40
CA LYS A 88 12.06 -4.34 1.87
C LYS A 88 11.95 -5.71 2.51
N GLY A 89 11.73 -6.75 1.71
CA GLY A 89 11.61 -8.13 2.17
C GLY A 89 10.21 -8.53 2.61
N ASN A 90 9.19 -7.69 2.40
CA ASN A 90 7.80 -8.06 2.61
C ASN A 90 7.34 -9.03 1.50
N ILE A 91 6.47 -9.96 1.88
CA ILE A 91 5.88 -10.94 0.98
C ILE A 91 4.35 -10.81 1.05
N PHE A 92 3.73 -10.71 -0.13
CA PHE A 92 2.30 -10.61 -0.32
C PHE A 92 1.82 -11.84 -1.09
N VAL A 93 0.80 -12.52 -0.57
CA VAL A 93 0.10 -13.57 -1.29
C VAL A 93 -1.15 -12.96 -1.90
N LEU A 94 -1.25 -12.99 -3.23
CA LEU A 94 -2.34 -12.38 -3.98
C LEU A 94 -3.13 -13.45 -4.70
N GLU A 95 -4.43 -13.42 -4.49
CA GLU A 95 -5.39 -14.17 -5.30
C GLU A 95 -6.01 -13.23 -6.35
N ARG A 96 -6.14 -13.73 -7.57
CA ARG A 96 -6.84 -13.04 -8.64
C ARG A 96 -8.33 -13.02 -8.29
N VAL A 97 -8.86 -11.84 -8.00
CA VAL A 97 -10.30 -11.64 -7.89
C VAL A 97 -10.89 -11.59 -9.29
N ASN A 98 -11.82 -12.50 -9.58
CA ASN A 98 -12.58 -12.56 -10.84
C ASN A 98 -13.78 -11.61 -10.80
#